data_AF-A0A940U143-F1
#
_entry.id   AF-A0A940U143-F1
#
_cell.length_a   1.000
_cell.length_b   1.000
_cell.length_c   1.000
_cell.angle_alpha   90.00
_cell.angle_beta   90.00
_cell.angle_gamma   90.00
#
_symmetry.space_group_name_H-M   'P 1'
#
loop_
_entity.id
_entity.type
_entity.pdbx_description
1 polymer ?
#
loop_
_entity_poly.entity_id
_entity_poly.type
_entity_poly.pdbx_seq_one_letter_code
_entity_poly.pdbx_strand_id
1 'polypeptide(L)'
;FGPSDYSMSIGLRSSQKDNPKVQDAIKRTAEAAAKYQKSVGIGIGEPYEAEAKKYLDLGLRIIEVGHELGILRSVYKKAGEGIRALRP
;
A
#
# COMPACT_ATOMS: atom_id res chain seq x y z
N PHE A 1 6.05 -5.98 5.25
CA PHE A 1 6.12 -6.52 3.88
C PHE A 1 6.12 -5.33 2.93
N GLY A 2 7.17 -5.16 2.13
CA GLY A 2 7.28 -4.09 1.13
C GLY A 2 6.81 -4.59 -0.24
N PRO A 3 5.59 -4.25 -0.72
CA PRO A 3 5.08 -4.80 -1.97
C PRO A 3 5.86 -4.33 -3.20
N SER A 4 6.36 -3.09 -3.16
CA SER A 4 7.13 -2.50 -4.25
C SER A 4 8.47 -3.22 -4.44
N ASP A 5 9.25 -3.39 -3.37
CA ASP A 5 10.52 -4.12 -3.43
C ASP A 5 10.32 -5.59 -3.81
N TYR A 6 9.30 -6.23 -3.24
CA TYR A 6 8.98 -7.61 -3.58
C TYR A 6 8.57 -7.78 -5.05
N SER A 7 7.81 -6.83 -5.62
CA SER A 7 7.46 -6.83 -7.05
C SER A 7 8.71 -6.91 -7.91
N MET A 8 9.70 -6.07 -7.60
CA MET A 8 10.97 -6.04 -8.33
C MET A 8 11.79 -7.31 -8.09
N SER A 9 11.81 -7.83 -6.86
CA SER A 9 12.50 -9.08 -6.52
C SER A 9 11.99 -10.30 -7.29
N ILE A 10 10.71 -10.32 -7.69
CA ILE A 10 10.12 -11.41 -8.49
C ILE A 10 10.16 -11.16 -10.00
N GLY A 11 10.91 -10.13 -10.44
CA GLY A 11 11.14 -9.82 -11.85
C GLY A 11 10.12 -8.88 -12.50
N LEU A 12 9.22 -8.24 -11.73
CA LEU A 12 8.35 -7.20 -12.28
C LEU A 12 9.15 -5.90 -12.44
N ARG A 13 8.96 -5.22 -13.57
CA ARG A 13 9.75 -4.01 -13.92
C ARG A 13 9.39 -2.77 -13.09
N SER A 14 8.32 -2.83 -12.31
CA SER A 14 7.82 -1.73 -11.51
C SER A 14 7.04 -2.26 -10.31
N SER A 15 6.75 -1.36 -9.36
CA SER A 15 5.85 -1.65 -8.26
C SER A 15 4.46 -2.06 -8.80
N GLN A 16 4.07 -3.29 -8.55
CA GLN A 16 2.76 -3.83 -8.93
C GLN A 16 2.13 -4.51 -7.72
N LYS A 17 1.74 -3.69 -6.74
CA LYS A 17 1.15 -4.14 -5.47
C LYS A 17 -0.01 -5.11 -5.69
N ASP A 18 -0.90 -4.85 -6.64
CA ASP A 18 -2.08 -5.67 -6.91
C ASP A 18 -1.84 -6.88 -7.81
N ASN A 19 -0.58 -7.13 -8.21
CA ASN A 19 -0.24 -8.35 -8.92
C ASN A 19 -0.59 -9.58 -8.06
N PRO A 20 -1.26 -10.62 -8.61
CA PRO A 20 -1.66 -11.79 -7.83
C PRO A 20 -0.51 -12.48 -7.10
N LYS A 21 0.71 -12.50 -7.67
CA LYS A 21 1.89 -13.10 -7.03
C LYS A 21 2.39 -12.29 -5.82
N VAL A 22 2.19 -10.98 -5.84
CA VAL A 22 2.56 -10.08 -4.73
C VAL A 22 1.53 -10.24 -3.61
N GLN A 23 0.24 -10.29 -3.94
CA GLN A 23 -0.83 -10.53 -2.96
C GLN A 23 -0.74 -11.90 -2.29
N ASP A 24 -0.44 -12.95 -3.06
CA ASP A 24 -0.15 -14.28 -2.52
C ASP A 24 1.02 -14.26 -1.53
N ALA A 25 2.10 -13.57 -1.86
CA ALA A 25 3.26 -13.45 -0.98
C ALA A 25 2.94 -12.69 0.32
N ILE A 26 2.11 -11.64 0.25
CA ILE A 26 1.61 -10.93 1.44
C ILE A 26 0.81 -11.90 2.32
N LYS A 27 -0.13 -12.66 1.73
CA LYS A 27 -0.95 -13.65 2.45
C LYS A 27 -0.10 -14.72 3.13
N ARG A 28 0.85 -15.34 2.41
CA ARG A 28 1.75 -16.35 2.98
C ARG A 28 2.64 -15.79 4.09
N THR A 29 3.05 -14.53 3.97
CA THR A 29 3.80 -13.84 5.04
C THR A 29 2.94 -13.64 6.28
N ALA A 30 1.68 -13.23 6.11
CA ALA A 30 0.72 -13.07 7.20
C ALA A 30 0.46 -14.40 7.92
N GLU A 31 0.20 -15.47 7.16
CA GLU A 31 -0.03 -16.83 7.68
C GLU A 31 1.19 -17.35 8.47
N ALA A 32 2.39 -17.18 7.91
CA ALA A 32 3.62 -17.60 8.57
C ALA A 32 3.86 -16.79 9.86
N ALA A 33 3.66 -15.48 9.84
CA ALA A 33 3.82 -14.64 11.02
C ALA A 33 2.80 -14.99 12.12
N ALA A 34 1.54 -15.24 11.74
CA ALA A 34 0.50 -15.68 12.66
C ALA A 34 0.87 -17.00 13.35
N LYS A 35 1.40 -17.99 12.60
CA LYS A 35 1.89 -19.27 13.13
C LYS A 35 2.94 -19.08 14.24
N TYR A 36 3.79 -18.07 14.12
CA TYR A 36 4.87 -17.78 15.08
C TYR A 36 4.57 -16.60 16.01
N GLN A 37 3.31 -16.15 16.07
CA GLN A 37 2.88 -15.03 16.91
C GLN A 37 3.73 -13.75 16.69
N LYS A 38 4.08 -13.47 15.44
CA LYS A 38 4.82 -12.28 15.02
C LYS A 38 3.90 -11.30 14.29
N SER A 39 4.22 -10.02 14.40
CA SER A 39 3.51 -8.96 13.69
C SER A 39 4.09 -8.73 12.30
N VAL A 40 3.22 -8.35 11.36
CA VAL A 40 3.60 -7.92 10.01
C VAL A 40 3.06 -6.52 9.78
N GLY A 41 3.95 -5.63 9.34
CA GLY A 41 3.59 -4.29 8.87
C GLY A 41 3.37 -4.24 7.37
N ILE A 42 2.52 -3.35 6.88
CA ILE A 42 2.37 -3.07 5.45
C ILE A 42 2.03 -1.60 5.18
N GLY A 43 2.62 -1.06 4.12
CA GLY A 43 2.31 0.27 3.59
C GLY A 43 1.05 0.27 2.72
N ILE A 44 0.16 1.23 2.98
CA ILE A 44 -1.05 1.50 2.21
C ILE A 44 -1.03 2.89 1.56
N GLY A 45 -1.87 3.08 0.55
CA GLY A 45 -2.11 4.37 -0.10
C GLY A 45 -3.60 4.68 -0.15
N GLU A 46 -3.97 5.77 -0.83
CA GLU A 46 -5.36 6.08 -1.11
C GLU A 46 -5.99 5.04 -2.05
N PRO A 47 -7.26 4.63 -1.84
CA PRO A 47 -8.14 4.97 -0.72
C PRO A 47 -7.80 4.19 0.56
N TYR A 48 -7.50 4.91 1.65
CA TYR A 48 -6.88 4.34 2.84
C TYR A 48 -7.73 3.28 3.55
N GLU A 49 -9.03 3.51 3.71
CA GLU A 49 -9.93 2.61 4.45
C GLU A 49 -10.12 1.28 3.72
N ALA A 50 -10.25 1.33 2.39
CA ALA A 50 -10.40 0.12 1.58
C ALA A 50 -9.10 -0.72 1.58
N GLU A 51 -7.96 -0.05 1.44
CA GLU A 51 -6.64 -0.70 1.50
C GLU A 51 -6.36 -1.25 2.91
N ALA A 52 -6.66 -0.50 3.96
CA ALA A 52 -6.53 -0.97 5.33
C ALA A 52 -7.39 -2.20 5.58
N LYS A 53 -8.67 -2.18 5.16
CA LYS A 53 -9.60 -3.30 5.35
C LYS A 53 -9.04 -4.60 4.77
N LYS A 54 -8.53 -4.57 3.54
CA LYS A 54 -7.92 -5.73 2.87
C LYS A 54 -6.83 -6.40 3.72
N TYR A 55 -6.00 -5.62 4.39
CA TYR A 55 -4.90 -6.14 5.20
C TYR A 55 -5.30 -6.47 6.64
N LEU A 56 -6.27 -5.74 7.21
CA LEU A 56 -6.88 -6.07 8.49
C LEU A 56 -7.59 -7.43 8.45
N ASP A 57 -8.29 -7.72 7.35
CA ASP A 57 -8.95 -9.01 7.06
C ASP A 57 -7.93 -10.16 6.97
N LEU A 58 -6.67 -9.88 6.58
CA LEU A 58 -5.55 -10.83 6.58
C LEU A 58 -4.85 -10.97 7.95
N GLY A 59 -5.35 -10.28 8.99
CA GLY A 59 -4.78 -10.35 10.33
C GLY A 59 -3.63 -9.38 10.61
N LEU A 60 -3.26 -8.51 9.66
CA LEU A 60 -2.23 -7.49 9.90
C LEU A 60 -2.76 -6.43 10.86
N ARG A 61 -1.89 -5.89 11.72
CA ARG A 61 -2.23 -4.87 12.73
C ARG A 61 -1.31 -3.65 12.71
N ILE A 62 -0.17 -3.74 12.03
CA ILE A 62 0.72 -2.61 11.79
C ILE A 62 0.44 -2.11 10.38
N ILE A 63 -0.18 -0.94 10.27
CA ILE A 63 -0.54 -0.31 9.00
C ILE A 63 0.23 1.01 8.88
N GLU A 64 1.09 1.11 7.87
CA GLU A 64 1.83 2.32 7.54
C GLU A 64 1.03 3.12 6.50
N VAL A 65 0.67 4.36 6.82
CA VAL A 65 -0.23 5.19 6.01
C VAL A 65 0.57 6.07 5.04
N GLY A 66 1.16 5.44 4.03
CA GLY A 66 1.92 6.11 2.97
C GLY A 66 3.11 6.93 3.45
N HIS A 67 3.84 7.50 2.49
CA HIS A 67 4.93 8.44 2.75
C HIS A 67 4.46 9.89 2.62
N GLU A 68 5.00 10.76 3.47
CA GLU A 68 4.64 12.18 3.59
C GLU A 68 4.71 12.93 2.25
N LEU A 69 5.73 12.66 1.43
CA LEU A 69 5.86 13.27 0.11
C LEU A 69 4.71 12.88 -0.83
N GLY A 70 4.27 11.62 -0.76
CA GLY A 70 3.13 11.12 -1.56
C GLY A 70 1.83 11.78 -1.15
N ILE A 71 1.60 11.92 0.16
CA ILE A 71 0.42 12.57 0.74
C ILE A 71 0.39 14.05 0.35
N LEU A 72 1.48 14.78 0.61
CA LEU A 72 1.59 16.20 0.28
C LEU A 72 1.41 16.44 -1.22
N ARG A 73 2.00 15.59 -2.06
CA ARG A 73 1.80 15.65 -3.51
C ARG A 73 0.33 15.47 -3.89
N SER A 74 -0.39 14.52 -3.29
CA SER A 74 -1.83 14.29 -3.55
C SER A 74 -2.64 15.54 -3.19
N VAL A 75 -2.44 16.07 -1.98
CA VAL A 75 -3.13 17.27 -1.47
C VAL A 75 -2.86 18.50 -2.35
N TYR A 76 -1.60 18.81 -2.62
CA TYR A 76 -1.24 19.97 -3.44
C TYR A 76 -1.70 19.84 -4.89
N LYS A 77 -1.66 18.62 -5.46
CA LYS A 77 -2.18 18.37 -6.81
C LYS A 77 -3.67 18.70 -6.88
N LYS A 78 -4.47 18.21 -5.93
CA LYS A 78 -5.91 18.46 -5.84
C LYS A 78 -6.23 19.95 -5.68
N ALA A 79 -5.53 20.64 -4.78
CA ALA A 79 -5.69 22.09 -4.61
C ALA A 79 -5.35 22.85 -5.91
N GLY A 80 -4.23 22.50 -6.55
CA GLY A 80 -3.81 23.12 -7.80
C GLY A 80 -4.76 22.84 -8.98
N GLU A 81 -5.36 21.64 -9.04
CA GLU A 81 -6.40 21.32 -10.03
C GLU A 81 -7.65 22.19 -9.82
N GLY A 82 -8.09 22.36 -8.58
CA GLY A 82 -9.20 23.26 -8.24
C GLY A 82 -8.96 24.70 -8.68
N ILE A 83 -7.75 25.24 -8.42
CA ILE A 83 -7.38 26.60 -8.86
C ILE A 83 -7.34 26.70 -10.39
N ARG A 84 -6.76 25.70 -11.08
CA ARG A 84 -6.67 25.70 -12.55
C ARG A 84 -8.03 25.67 -13.22
N ALA A 85 -9.01 24.99 -12.62
CA ALA A 85 -10.37 24.91 -13.14
C ALA A 85 -11.14 26.24 -13.10
N LEU A 86 -10.64 27.25 -12.36
CA LEU A 86 -11.23 28.61 -12.34
C LEU A 86 -10.80 29.48 -13.51
N ARG A 87 -9.86 29.02 -14.34
CA ARG A 87 -9.44 29.80 -15.51
C ARG A 87 -10.60 29.83 -16.53
N PRO A 88 -10.91 31.01 -17.09
CA PRO A 88 -11.93 31.14 -18.13
C PRO A 88 -11.55 30.39 -19.41
#